data_AF-A0A6M1LJF1-F1
#
_entry.id   AF-A0A6M1LJF1-F1
#
_cell.length_a   1.000
_cell.length_b   1.000
_cell.length_c   1.000
_cell.angle_alpha   90.00
_cell.angle_beta   90.00
_cell.angle_gamma   90.00
#
_symmetry.space_group_name_H-M   'P 1'
#
loop_
_entity.id
_entity.type
_entity.pdbx_description
1 polymer ?
#
loop_
_entity_poly.entity_id
_entity_poly.type
_entity_poly.pdbx_seq_one_letter_code
_entity_poly.pdbx_strand_id
1 'polypeptide(L)'
;MSDEERDPSGRDAGRAPSGPPRHTRRLSDKILIAFHHACDQGDFEVAEELLRILEMMLTRRPVSPDVNRRKNMESLVAAHERLWLLRHPDANEN
;
A
#
# COMPACT_ATOMS: atom_id res chain seq x y z
N MET A 1 -9.40 -57.89 -37.15
CA MET A 1 -10.23 -57.59 -35.96
C MET A 1 -9.78 -56.26 -35.45
N SER A 2 -10.76 -55.39 -35.30
CA SER A 2 -10.70 -53.94 -35.16
C SER A 2 -10.24 -53.46 -33.78
N ASP A 3 -10.24 -52.14 -33.67
CA ASP A 3 -10.25 -51.29 -32.46
C ASP A 3 -8.89 -50.74 -32.03
N GLU A 4 -8.68 -49.44 -31.82
CA GLU A 4 -9.31 -48.18 -32.23
C GLU A 4 -8.31 -47.14 -31.66
N GLU A 5 -7.99 -46.09 -32.41
CA GLU A 5 -7.17 -44.97 -31.95
C GLU A 5 -7.70 -44.33 -30.67
N ARG A 6 -6.79 -43.86 -29.81
CA ARG A 6 -7.13 -42.79 -28.86
C ARG A 6 -5.97 -41.84 -28.66
N ASP A 7 -5.88 -40.91 -29.60
CA ASP A 7 -5.29 -39.59 -29.41
C ASP A 7 -6.09 -38.82 -28.32
N PRO A 8 -5.44 -38.22 -27.32
CA PRO A 8 -6.03 -37.15 -26.54
C PRO A 8 -5.40 -35.81 -26.93
N SER A 9 -5.76 -35.31 -28.10
CA SER A 9 -5.66 -33.89 -28.41
C SER A 9 -6.74 -33.12 -27.64
N GLY A 10 -6.32 -32.09 -26.91
CA GLY A 10 -7.17 -30.99 -26.49
C GLY A 10 -7.67 -31.04 -25.04
N ARG A 11 -6.98 -30.30 -24.16
CA ARG A 11 -7.66 -29.50 -23.13
C ARG A 11 -7.00 -28.13 -22.99
N ASP A 12 -7.85 -27.13 -23.28
CA ASP A 12 -7.94 -25.79 -22.72
C ASP A 12 -6.64 -25.07 -22.32
N ALA A 13 -6.29 -24.00 -23.03
CA ALA A 13 -6.90 -22.67 -22.82
C ALA A 13 -6.59 -22.11 -21.43
N GLY A 14 -5.93 -20.95 -21.46
CA GLY A 14 -5.59 -20.20 -20.27
C GLY A 14 -4.09 -20.16 -20.05
N ARG A 15 -3.39 -19.49 -20.97
CA ARG A 15 -2.15 -18.77 -20.62
C ARG A 15 -2.49 -17.90 -19.41
N ALA A 16 -2.23 -18.41 -18.21
CA ALA A 16 -2.24 -17.60 -17.01
C ALA A 16 -1.21 -16.48 -17.26
N PRO A 17 -1.53 -15.21 -17.00
CA PRO A 17 -0.54 -14.16 -17.08
C PRO A 17 0.47 -14.41 -15.95
N SER A 18 1.52 -15.15 -16.25
CA SER A 18 2.77 -15.25 -15.47
C SER A 18 3.58 -13.96 -15.62
N GLY A 19 2.91 -12.82 -15.50
CA GLY A 19 3.54 -11.53 -15.30
C GLY A 19 3.75 -11.34 -13.80
N PRO A 20 4.85 -10.68 -13.36
CA PRO A 20 4.98 -10.25 -11.98
C PRO A 20 3.71 -9.47 -11.59
N PRO A 21 3.21 -9.62 -10.35
CA PRO A 21 1.98 -8.97 -9.92
C PRO A 21 2.11 -7.50 -10.28
N ARG A 22 1.23 -7.03 -11.18
CA ARG A 22 1.13 -5.61 -11.54
C ARG A 22 0.85 -4.90 -10.24
N HIS A 23 1.89 -4.33 -9.63
CA HIS A 23 1.82 -3.70 -8.32
C HIS A 23 1.06 -2.39 -8.52
N THR A 24 -0.26 -2.48 -8.63
CA THR A 24 -1.12 -1.32 -8.49
C THR A 24 -0.79 -0.75 -7.12
N ARG A 25 -0.39 0.52 -7.05
CA ARG A 25 -0.10 1.21 -5.79
C ARG A 25 -1.19 0.87 -4.77
N ARG A 26 -0.78 0.38 -3.60
CA ARG A 26 -1.70 0.00 -2.53
C ARG A 26 -2.47 1.25 -2.09
N LEU A 27 -3.65 1.07 -1.49
CA LEU A 27 -4.40 2.20 -0.96
C LEU A 27 -3.57 3.00 0.06
N SER A 28 -2.78 2.33 0.90
CA SER A 28 -1.82 2.97 1.81
C SER A 28 -0.81 3.87 1.08
N ASP A 29 -0.26 3.41 -0.05
CA ASP A 29 0.68 4.21 -0.86
C ASP A 29 -0.01 5.45 -1.43
N LYS A 30 -1.26 5.30 -1.89
CA LYS A 30 -2.05 6.43 -2.41
C LYS A 30 -2.35 7.46 -1.32
N ILE A 31 -2.67 7.00 -0.11
CA ILE A 31 -2.92 7.88 1.03
C ILE A 31 -1.64 8.63 1.42
N LEU A 32 -0.48 7.97 1.46
CA LEU A 32 0.80 8.62 1.74
C LEU A 32 1.15 9.70 0.70
N ILE A 33 0.89 9.43 -0.58
CA ILE A 33 1.11 10.45 -1.64
C ILE A 33 0.18 11.65 -1.44
N ALA A 34 -1.11 11.41 -1.17
CA ALA A 34 -2.06 12.48 -0.91
C ALA A 34 -1.69 13.28 0.35
N PHE A 35 -1.20 12.61 1.39
CA PHE A 35 -0.71 13.22 2.61
C PHE A 35 0.46 14.18 2.32
N HIS A 36 1.48 13.72 1.60
CA HIS A 36 2.61 14.57 1.23
C HIS A 36 2.17 15.77 0.39
N HIS A 37 1.26 15.55 -0.55
CA HIS A 37 0.71 16.63 -1.37
C HIS A 37 -0.06 17.66 -0.52
N ALA A 38 -0.85 17.23 0.46
CA ALA A 38 -1.53 18.13 1.41
C ALA A 38 -0.51 18.91 2.27
N CYS A 39 0.56 18.25 2.75
CA CYS A 39 1.66 18.93 3.44
C CYS A 39 2.31 20.01 2.58
N ASP A 40 2.60 19.72 1.31
CA ASP A 40 3.25 20.66 0.39
C ASP A 40 2.34 21.85 0.05
N GLN A 41 1.03 21.69 0.17
CA GLN A 41 0.02 22.76 0.04
C GLN A 41 -0.23 23.55 1.32
N GLY A 42 0.33 23.11 2.47
CA GLY A 42 0.03 23.68 3.79
C GLY A 42 -1.37 23.32 4.31
N ASP A 43 -2.08 22.39 3.67
CA ASP A 43 -3.39 21.92 4.11
C ASP A 43 -3.22 20.83 5.19
N PHE A 44 -2.94 21.30 6.41
CA PHE A 44 -2.60 20.42 7.51
C PHE A 44 -3.81 19.67 8.09
N GLU A 45 -5.03 20.17 7.91
CA GLU A 45 -6.25 19.50 8.35
C GLU A 45 -6.50 18.26 7.49
N VAL A 46 -6.41 18.41 6.16
CA VAL A 46 -6.50 17.28 5.22
C VAL A 46 -5.38 16.27 5.46
N ALA A 47 -4.14 16.74 5.67
CA ALA A 47 -3.02 15.87 5.98
C ALA A 47 -3.24 15.04 7.26
N GLU A 48 -3.83 15.64 8.30
CA GLU A 48 -4.14 14.95 9.56
C GLU A 48 -5.21 13.88 9.38
N GLU A 49 -6.28 14.16 8.65
CA GLU A 49 -7.32 13.16 8.37
C GLU A 49 -6.81 11.99 7.53
N LEU A 50 -5.95 12.25 6.54
CA LEU A 50 -5.31 11.20 5.75
C LEU A 50 -4.43 10.29 6.63
N LEU A 51 -3.70 10.85 7.59
CA LEU A 51 -2.93 10.08 8.55
C LEU A 51 -3.80 9.22 9.47
N ARG A 52 -4.90 9.77 9.99
CA ARG A 52 -5.87 9.00 10.81
C ARG A 52 -6.44 7.81 10.05
N ILE A 53 -6.76 7.98 8.76
CA ILE A 53 -7.23 6.89 7.90
C ILE A 53 -6.13 5.85 7.71
N LEU A 54 -4.88 6.26 7.45
CA LEU A 54 -3.75 5.35 7.29
C LEU A 54 -3.49 4.55 8.58
N GLU A 55 -3.43 5.22 9.72
CA GLU A 55 -3.28 4.61 11.03
C GLU A 55 -4.40 3.58 11.29
N MET A 56 -5.65 3.97 11.04
CA MET A 56 -6.80 3.08 11.16
C MET A 56 -6.64 1.82 10.29
N MET A 57 -6.17 1.96 9.05
CA MET A 57 -5.94 0.81 8.16
C MET A 57 -4.80 -0.10 8.64
N LEU A 58 -3.74 0.46 9.21
CA LEU A 58 -2.56 -0.29 9.64
C LEU A 58 -2.72 -0.95 11.02
N THR A 59 -3.60 -0.42 11.86
CA THR A 59 -3.84 -0.89 13.23
C THR A 59 -5.08 -1.77 13.36
N ARG A 60 -6.05 -1.69 12.43
CA ARG A 60 -7.21 -2.59 12.40
C ARG A 60 -6.80 -4.03 12.05
N ARG A 61 -6.67 -4.86 13.10
CA ARG A 61 -6.54 -6.33 13.16
C ARG A 61 -5.54 -6.96 12.15
N PRO A 62 -4.37 -7.47 12.62
CA PRO A 62 -3.41 -8.11 11.74
C PRO A 62 -3.97 -9.45 11.20
N VAL A 63 -4.18 -9.54 9.89
CA VAL A 63 -4.67 -10.77 9.23
C VAL A 63 -3.56 -11.82 9.09
N SER A 64 -2.30 -11.44 9.31
CA SER A 64 -1.12 -12.32 9.29
C SER A 64 0.09 -11.56 9.84
N PRO A 65 1.13 -12.22 10.41
CA PRO A 65 2.43 -11.59 10.63
C PRO A 65 3.04 -11.15 9.28
N ASP A 66 2.69 -9.94 8.86
CA ASP A 66 3.16 -9.34 7.63
C ASP A 66 4.58 -8.77 7.83
N VAL A 67 5.54 -9.23 7.04
CA VAL A 67 6.90 -8.67 6.98
C VAL A 67 6.87 -7.18 6.67
N ASN A 68 5.82 -6.71 5.96
CA ASN A 68 5.61 -5.28 5.71
C ASN A 68 5.10 -4.51 6.93
N ARG A 69 4.61 -5.15 8.00
CA ARG A 69 4.04 -4.44 9.16
C ARG A 69 5.04 -3.47 9.79
N ARG A 70 6.30 -3.90 9.96
CA ARG A 70 7.36 -3.05 10.53
C ARG A 70 7.60 -1.82 9.63
N LYS A 71 7.80 -2.04 8.33
CA LYS A 71 8.00 -0.97 7.35
C LYS A 71 6.82 -0.01 7.28
N ASN A 72 5.60 -0.53 7.34
CA ASN A 72 4.39 0.27 7.35
C ASN A 72 4.29 1.14 8.61
N MET A 73 4.68 0.59 9.77
CA MET A 73 4.70 1.34 11.03
C MET A 73 5.78 2.42 11.04
N GLU A 74 6.99 2.11 10.55
CA GLU A 74 8.07 3.09 10.36
C GLU A 74 7.62 4.22 9.42
N SER A 75 6.94 3.88 8.32
CA SER A 75 6.39 4.88 7.39
C SER A 75 5.32 5.75 8.03
N LEU A 76 4.46 5.18 8.89
CA LEU A 76 3.45 5.92 9.63
C LEU A 76 4.08 6.89 10.64
N VAL A 77 5.09 6.44 11.39
CA VAL A 77 5.82 7.27 12.36
C VAL A 77 6.51 8.43 11.65
N ALA A 78 7.26 8.17 10.57
CA ALA A 78 7.93 9.22 9.80
C ALA A 78 6.94 10.26 9.23
N ALA A 79 5.74 9.82 8.84
CA ALA A 79 4.70 10.73 8.36
C ALA A 79 4.10 11.59 9.50
N HIS A 80 3.90 11.04 10.70
CA HIS A 80 3.54 11.81 11.88
C HIS A 80 4.60 12.85 12.26
N GLU A 81 5.87 12.47 12.27
CA GLU A 81 7.00 13.38 12.55
C GLU A 81 7.04 14.53 11.56
N ARG A 82 6.88 14.25 10.26
CA ARG A 82 6.80 15.28 9.22
C ARG A 82 5.68 16.29 9.51
N LEU A 83 4.46 15.81 9.78
CA LEU A 83 3.34 16.71 10.06
C LEU A 83 3.59 17.55 11.31
N TRP A 84 4.18 16.95 12.34
CA TRP A 84 4.51 17.65 13.57
C TRP A 84 5.50 18.80 13.33
N LEU A 85 6.60 18.54 12.61
CA LEU A 85 7.61 19.55 12.26
C LEU A 85 7.00 20.70 11.43
N LEU A 86 6.11 20.38 10.49
CA LEU A 86 5.43 21.39 9.66
C LEU A 86 4.49 22.29 10.48
N ARG A 87 3.90 21.77 11.58
CA ARG A 87 3.07 22.56 12.49
C ARG A 87 3.85 23.31 13.58
N HIS A 88 5.11 22.92 13.82
CA HIS A 88 5.96 23.49 14.87
C HIS A 88 7.32 23.89 14.26
N PRO A 89 7.36 24.92 13.40
CA PRO A 89 8.58 25.33 12.72
C PRO A 89 9.72 25.69 13.69
N ASP A 90 9.39 26.28 14.84
CA ASP A 90 10.36 26.67 15.88
C ASP A 90 11.04 25.45 16.54
N ALA A 91 10.42 24.27 16.48
CA ALA A 91 11.00 23.04 17.02
C ALA A 91 12.10 22.46 16.12
N ASN A 92 12.26 22.99 14.90
CA ASN A 92 13.29 22.58 13.94
C ASN A 92 14.55 23.49 13.99
N GLU A 93 14.56 24.54 14.83
CA GLU A 93 15.66 25.52 14.94
C GLU A 93 16.68 25.21 16.06
N ASN A 94 16.96 23.92 16.33
CA ASN A 94 17.88 23.50 17.38
C ASN A 94 19.14 22.83 16.84
#